data_AF-A0A973SQ35-F1
#
_entry.id   AF-A0A973SQ35-F1
#
_cell.length_a   1.000
_cell.length_b   1.000
_cell.length_c   1.000
_cell.angle_alpha   90.00
_cell.angle_beta   90.00
_cell.angle_gamma   90.00
#
_symmetry.space_group_name_H-M   'P 1'
#
loop_
_entity.id
_entity.type
_entity.pdbx_description
1 polymer ?
#
loop_
_entity_poly.entity_id
_entity_poly.type
_entity_poly.pdbx_seq_one_letter_code
_entity_poly.pdbx_strand_id
1 'polypeptide(L)'
;ASLYLAPSAKQLTAPGWRRLEELAEAGAVVYVSYSPGSSGVQRGPWYSHMNALFGVEHRLRYGLTDPVEDDVVELTFLTGFGSIDQGTTLAFNAAGSRDSRAYLPVEPTNAEVVATDQHGRPALLRRRAGAGWLVLGTYPIEHMAALTPRVNPEPTYRVYDALAVLAGVDRPVTVDDPRVSVDLLVHEDGTRHAFLVSQSEEPLTVKPAGLDEAVTIPPYGVRVVKVSR
;
A
#
# COMPACT_ATOMS: atom_id res chain seq x y z
N ALA A 1 -14.17 -8.95 6.45
CA ALA A 1 -13.19 -8.19 5.67
C ALA A 1 -11.82 -8.34 6.31
N SER A 2 -10.80 -8.69 5.53
CA SER A 2 -9.43 -8.84 6.03
C SER A 2 -8.45 -8.34 4.99
N LEU A 3 -7.50 -7.51 5.41
CA LEU A 3 -6.42 -6.97 4.59
C LEU A 3 -5.08 -7.39 5.21
N TYR A 4 -4.21 -7.99 4.40
CA TYR A 4 -2.85 -8.32 4.78
C TYR A 4 -1.88 -7.55 3.90
N LEU A 5 -0.88 -6.91 4.51
CA LEU A 5 0.11 -6.09 3.82
C LEU A 5 1.50 -6.70 4.04
N ALA A 6 2.25 -6.92 2.96
CA ALA A 6 3.67 -7.25 2.98
C ALA A 6 4.46 -6.23 2.15
N PRO A 7 4.56 -4.98 2.64
CA PRO A 7 5.14 -3.88 1.88
C PRO A 7 6.64 -4.00 1.76
N SER A 8 7.16 -3.90 0.53
CA SER A 8 8.57 -3.92 0.20
C SER A 8 9.33 -5.07 0.90
N ALA A 9 8.67 -6.21 1.07
CA ALA A 9 9.23 -7.35 1.77
C ALA A 9 10.12 -8.14 0.81
N LYS A 10 11.42 -8.26 1.09
CA LYS A 10 12.32 -9.10 0.27
C LYS A 10 12.02 -10.59 0.44
N GLN A 11 11.79 -11.02 1.68
CA GLN A 11 11.76 -12.43 2.04
C GLN A 11 10.65 -12.74 3.05
N LEU A 12 9.91 -13.81 2.77
CA LEU A 12 9.11 -14.56 3.72
C LEU A 12 9.48 -16.04 3.57
N THR A 13 9.13 -16.85 4.57
CA THR A 13 9.31 -18.29 4.46
C THR A 13 8.35 -18.87 3.42
N ALA A 14 8.70 -20.02 2.82
CA ALA A 14 7.79 -20.70 1.88
C ALA A 14 6.41 -21.01 2.48
N PRO A 15 6.27 -21.45 3.76
CA PRO A 15 4.97 -21.54 4.43
C PRO A 15 4.25 -20.20 4.56
N GLY A 16 4.97 -19.09 4.79
CA GLY A 16 4.39 -17.75 4.84
C GLY A 16 3.73 -17.35 3.52
N TRP A 17 4.40 -17.60 2.39
CA TRP A 17 3.84 -17.35 1.05
C TRP A 17 2.58 -18.18 0.79
N ARG A 18 2.59 -19.48 1.11
CA ARG A 18 1.40 -20.33 1.00
C ARG A 18 0.27 -19.82 1.87
N ARG A 19 0.56 -19.39 3.10
CA ARG A 19 -0.45 -18.87 4.01
C ARG A 19 -1.11 -17.60 3.48
N LEU A 20 -0.35 -16.71 2.84
CA LEU A 20 -0.90 -15.53 2.18
C LEU A 20 -1.85 -15.90 1.03
N GLU A 21 -1.51 -16.90 0.23
CA GLU A 21 -2.40 -17.40 -0.83
C GLU A 21 -3.70 -17.97 -0.25
N GLU A 22 -3.62 -18.84 0.75
CA GLU A 22 -4.79 -19.42 1.44
C GLU A 22 -5.71 -18.34 2.04
N LEU A 23 -5.14 -17.28 2.61
CA LEU A 23 -5.90 -16.16 3.15
C LEU A 23 -6.66 -15.41 2.04
N ALA A 24 -6.02 -15.19 0.90
CA ALA A 24 -6.66 -14.58 -0.25
C ALA A 24 -7.78 -15.48 -0.80
N GLU A 25 -7.53 -16.79 -0.95
CA GLU A 25 -8.53 -17.77 -1.36
C GLU A 25 -9.77 -17.76 -0.47
N ALA A 26 -9.56 -17.61 0.84
CA ALA A 26 -10.62 -17.53 1.86
C ALA A 26 -11.37 -16.18 1.88
N GLY A 27 -11.00 -15.21 1.04
CA GLY A 27 -11.71 -13.93 0.89
C GLY A 27 -10.95 -12.69 1.35
N ALA A 28 -9.68 -12.81 1.76
CA ALA A 28 -8.88 -11.64 2.12
C ALA A 28 -8.35 -10.90 0.88
N VAL A 29 -7.99 -9.63 1.06
CA VAL A 29 -7.09 -8.92 0.15
C VAL A 29 -5.68 -9.02 0.72
N VAL A 30 -4.73 -9.42 -0.11
CA VAL A 30 -3.33 -9.52 0.24
C VAL A 30 -2.54 -8.65 -0.72
N TYR A 31 -1.86 -7.63 -0.18
CA TYR A 31 -0.97 -6.77 -0.94
C TYR A 31 0.48 -7.10 -0.64
N VAL A 32 1.28 -7.20 -1.68
CA VAL A 32 2.73 -7.38 -1.62
C VAL A 32 3.36 -6.41 -2.61
N SER A 33 4.32 -5.62 -2.16
CA SER A 33 5.17 -4.85 -3.08
C SER A 33 6.57 -5.42 -3.12
N TYR A 34 7.12 -5.40 -4.33
CA TYR A 34 8.44 -5.89 -4.64
C TYR A 34 9.51 -5.24 -3.76
N SER A 35 10.51 -6.03 -3.38
CA SER A 35 11.76 -5.49 -2.87
C SER A 35 12.94 -6.39 -3.26
N PRO A 36 13.98 -5.84 -3.92
CA PRO A 36 15.21 -6.58 -4.22
C PRO A 36 16.11 -6.76 -2.97
N GLY A 37 15.80 -6.07 -1.86
CA GLY A 37 16.68 -5.86 -0.72
C GLY A 37 17.67 -4.70 -0.91
N SER A 38 18.37 -4.36 0.17
CA SER A 38 19.32 -3.24 0.20
C SER A 38 20.76 -3.61 -0.16
N SER A 39 21.08 -4.91 -0.25
CA SER A 39 22.44 -5.41 -0.45
C SER A 39 22.73 -5.81 -1.90
N GLY A 40 23.96 -5.57 -2.34
CA GLY A 40 24.47 -6.05 -3.63
C GLY A 40 24.62 -7.57 -3.73
N VAL A 41 24.51 -8.29 -2.61
CA VAL A 41 24.51 -9.76 -2.55
C VAL A 41 23.07 -10.29 -2.49
N GLN A 42 22.84 -11.42 -3.17
CA GLN A 42 21.54 -12.10 -3.23
C GLN A 42 20.39 -11.18 -3.67
N ARG A 43 20.58 -10.44 -4.76
CA ARG A 43 19.60 -9.50 -5.30
C ARG A 43 18.32 -10.21 -5.76
N GLY A 44 17.21 -9.50 -5.66
CA GLY A 44 15.90 -9.98 -6.08
C GLY A 44 15.05 -10.54 -4.93
N PRO A 45 13.78 -10.85 -5.23
CA PRO A 45 12.79 -11.22 -4.23
C PRO A 45 12.91 -12.71 -3.92
N TRP A 46 12.68 -13.10 -2.67
CA TRP A 46 12.66 -14.50 -2.24
C TRP A 46 11.21 -14.97 -2.12
N TYR A 47 10.50 -14.92 -3.24
CA TYR A 47 9.08 -15.19 -3.34
C TYR A 47 8.89 -16.59 -3.91
N SER A 48 8.46 -17.52 -3.06
CA SER A 48 8.16 -18.87 -3.50
C SER A 48 7.04 -18.85 -4.55
N HIS A 49 7.27 -19.42 -5.73
CA HIS A 49 6.27 -19.53 -6.81
C HIS A 49 5.65 -18.18 -7.25
N MET A 50 6.41 -17.08 -7.19
CA MET A 50 5.93 -15.70 -7.48
C MET A 50 5.08 -15.59 -8.75
N ASN A 51 5.54 -16.18 -9.85
CA ASN A 51 4.84 -16.12 -11.14
C ASN A 51 3.42 -16.68 -11.05
N ALA A 52 3.29 -17.89 -10.49
CA ALA A 52 2.00 -18.51 -10.28
C ALA A 52 1.15 -17.73 -9.29
N LEU A 53 1.74 -17.36 -8.13
CA LEU A 53 1.06 -16.67 -7.03
C LEU A 53 0.45 -15.33 -7.44
N PHE A 54 1.15 -14.55 -8.26
CA PHE A 54 0.66 -13.23 -8.67
C PHE A 54 0.11 -13.18 -10.08
N GLY A 55 0.21 -14.27 -10.86
CA GLY A 55 -0.35 -14.29 -12.19
C GLY A 55 0.48 -13.54 -13.23
N VAL A 56 1.80 -13.65 -13.10
CA VAL A 56 2.78 -12.90 -13.89
C VAL A 56 3.89 -13.80 -14.38
N GLU A 57 4.67 -13.32 -15.34
CA GLU A 57 5.97 -13.84 -15.69
C GLU A 57 7.01 -12.75 -15.41
N HIS A 58 7.87 -12.96 -14.40
CA HIS A 58 8.94 -12.01 -14.14
C HIS A 58 10.02 -12.07 -15.22
N ARG A 59 10.56 -10.90 -15.60
CA ARG A 59 11.65 -10.74 -16.56
C ARG A 59 13.01 -10.45 -15.88
N LEU A 60 13.11 -10.68 -14.57
CA LEU A 60 14.36 -10.54 -13.82
C LEU A 60 15.49 -11.38 -14.42
N ARG A 61 16.68 -10.79 -14.50
CA ARG A 61 17.91 -11.44 -14.95
C ARG A 61 18.80 -11.78 -13.76
N TYR A 62 19.32 -13.00 -13.72
CA TYR A 62 20.13 -13.47 -12.61
C TYR A 62 21.35 -12.56 -12.36
N GLY A 63 21.50 -12.10 -11.11
CA GLY A 63 22.60 -11.22 -10.69
C GLY A 63 22.43 -9.75 -11.10
N LEU A 64 21.39 -9.38 -11.83
CA LEU A 64 21.12 -8.02 -12.25
C LEU A 64 19.91 -7.43 -11.52
N THR A 65 19.86 -6.10 -11.49
CA THR A 65 18.67 -5.33 -11.10
C THR A 65 18.19 -4.57 -12.32
N ASP A 66 16.88 -4.32 -12.37
CA ASP A 66 16.29 -3.42 -13.33
C ASP A 66 16.05 -2.08 -12.61
N PRO A 67 16.95 -1.09 -12.80
CA PRO A 67 16.96 0.12 -11.98
C PRO A 67 15.79 1.03 -12.31
N VAL A 68 15.37 1.81 -11.31
CA VAL A 68 14.51 2.97 -11.54
C VAL A 68 15.42 4.17 -11.83
N GLU A 69 15.51 4.56 -13.09
CA GLU A 69 16.39 5.66 -13.54
C GLU A 69 15.78 7.03 -13.26
N ASP A 70 14.45 7.14 -13.30
CA ASP A 70 13.72 8.38 -13.04
C ASP A 70 13.76 8.76 -11.56
N ASP A 71 13.80 10.06 -11.27
CA ASP A 71 13.72 10.58 -9.89
C ASP A 71 12.31 10.52 -9.31
N VAL A 72 11.30 10.35 -10.16
CA VAL A 72 9.91 10.19 -9.78
C VAL A 72 9.34 8.97 -10.52
N VAL A 73 8.64 8.12 -9.78
CA VAL A 73 7.82 7.03 -10.33
C VAL A 73 6.37 7.49 -10.33
N GLU A 74 5.74 7.52 -11.49
CA GLU A 74 4.35 7.95 -11.63
C GLU A 74 3.45 6.75 -11.92
N LEU A 75 2.57 6.38 -10.99
CA LEU A 75 1.59 5.31 -11.16
C LEU A 75 0.28 5.87 -11.70
N THR A 76 -0.05 5.58 -12.96
CA THR A 76 -1.33 5.96 -13.57
C THR A 76 -2.30 4.78 -13.53
N PHE A 77 -3.44 4.97 -12.88
CA PHE A 77 -4.48 3.95 -12.70
C PHE A 77 -5.33 3.82 -13.95
N LEU A 78 -5.28 2.64 -14.58
CA LEU A 78 -6.01 2.33 -15.82
C LEU A 78 -7.48 1.97 -15.57
N THR A 79 -7.81 1.61 -14.33
CA THR A 79 -9.15 1.25 -13.85
C THR A 79 -9.34 1.76 -12.44
N GLY A 80 -10.59 1.81 -11.96
CA GLY A 80 -10.89 2.13 -10.57
C GLY A 80 -10.31 1.09 -9.61
N PHE A 81 -9.72 1.55 -8.51
CA PHE A 81 -9.09 0.70 -7.49
C PHE A 81 -9.41 1.22 -6.10
N GLY A 82 -10.37 0.58 -5.41
CA GLY A 82 -10.81 1.03 -4.10
C GLY A 82 -11.37 2.44 -4.15
N SER A 83 -10.71 3.38 -3.46
CA SER A 83 -11.01 4.82 -3.45
C SER A 83 -10.29 5.62 -4.54
N ILE A 84 -9.47 4.98 -5.38
CA ILE A 84 -8.75 5.64 -6.47
C ILE A 84 -9.54 5.51 -7.77
N ASP A 85 -9.88 6.65 -8.35
CA ASP A 85 -10.57 6.71 -9.65
C ASP A 85 -9.62 6.37 -10.81
N GLN A 86 -10.19 5.81 -11.88
CA GLN A 86 -9.50 5.64 -13.15
C GLN A 86 -8.96 6.98 -13.67
N GLY A 87 -7.74 6.96 -14.23
CA GLY A 87 -7.04 8.14 -14.73
C GLY A 87 -6.30 8.93 -13.65
N THR A 88 -6.43 8.57 -12.37
CA THR A 88 -5.61 9.15 -11.31
C THR A 88 -4.14 8.76 -11.49
N THR A 89 -3.25 9.73 -11.32
CA THR A 89 -1.80 9.49 -11.25
C THR A 89 -1.28 9.80 -9.85
N LEU A 90 -0.48 8.89 -9.29
CA LEU A 90 0.25 9.08 -8.02
C LEU A 90 1.75 9.16 -8.30
N ALA A 91 2.44 10.14 -7.71
CA ALA A 91 3.86 10.37 -7.93
C ALA A 91 4.69 10.08 -6.66
N PHE A 92 5.72 9.26 -6.79
CA PHE A 92 6.58 8.83 -5.69
C PHE A 92 8.04 9.19 -5.99
N ASN A 93 8.71 9.83 -5.03
CA ASN A 93 10.15 10.11 -5.17
C ASN A 93 10.94 8.79 -5.14
N ALA A 94 11.75 8.56 -6.17
CA ALA A 94 12.60 7.38 -6.26
C ALA A 94 13.82 7.54 -5.36
N ALA A 95 13.96 6.64 -4.39
CA ALA A 95 15.06 6.64 -3.43
C ALA A 95 15.65 5.25 -3.22
N GLY A 96 16.80 5.20 -2.57
CA GLY A 96 17.52 3.98 -2.26
C GLY A 96 18.91 3.90 -2.89
N SER A 97 19.59 2.79 -2.59
CA SER A 97 20.89 2.46 -3.18
C SER A 97 20.72 1.99 -4.63
N ARG A 98 21.85 1.86 -5.35
CA ARG A 98 21.91 1.21 -6.67
C ARG A 98 21.23 -0.17 -6.71
N ASP A 99 21.22 -0.87 -5.58
CA ASP A 99 20.65 -2.21 -5.47
C ASP A 99 19.16 -2.20 -5.11
N SER A 100 18.70 -1.18 -4.39
CA SER A 100 17.32 -1.12 -3.86
C SER A 100 16.37 -0.22 -4.65
N ARG A 101 16.89 0.78 -5.38
CA ARG A 101 16.13 1.59 -6.35
C ARG A 101 15.94 0.80 -7.65
N ALA A 102 15.15 -0.26 -7.58
CA ALA A 102 14.88 -1.16 -8.70
C ALA A 102 13.42 -1.63 -8.67
N TYR A 103 12.89 -1.93 -9.85
CA TYR A 103 11.53 -2.44 -10.02
C TYR A 103 11.55 -3.91 -10.45
N LEU A 104 10.39 -4.56 -10.37
CA LEU A 104 10.17 -5.92 -10.84
C LEU A 104 9.58 -5.87 -12.25
N PRO A 105 10.36 -6.15 -13.32
CA PRO A 105 9.80 -6.22 -14.66
C PRO A 105 8.94 -7.49 -14.77
N VAL A 106 7.68 -7.33 -15.18
CA VAL A 106 6.72 -8.43 -15.32
C VAL A 106 5.91 -8.30 -16.60
N GLU A 107 5.48 -9.44 -17.11
CA GLU A 107 4.36 -9.55 -18.05
C GLU A 107 3.17 -10.24 -17.35
N PRO A 108 1.94 -9.71 -17.48
CA PRO A 108 0.76 -10.36 -16.92
C PRO A 108 0.45 -11.66 -17.68
N THR A 109 0.14 -12.74 -16.95
CA THR A 109 -0.37 -13.99 -17.53
C THR A 109 -1.85 -14.18 -17.21
N ASN A 110 -2.23 -14.04 -15.95
CA ASN A 110 -3.62 -14.08 -15.49
C ASN A 110 -3.98 -12.94 -14.52
N ALA A 111 -3.04 -12.04 -14.25
CA ALA A 111 -3.29 -10.83 -13.49
C ALA A 111 -3.86 -9.70 -14.37
N GLU A 112 -4.73 -8.89 -13.78
CA GLU A 112 -5.18 -7.62 -14.34
C GLU A 112 -4.18 -6.52 -13.98
N VAL A 113 -3.77 -5.72 -14.96
CA VAL A 113 -2.95 -4.52 -14.71
C VAL A 113 -3.88 -3.39 -14.26
N VAL A 114 -3.69 -2.94 -13.02
CA VAL A 114 -4.48 -1.87 -12.39
C VAL A 114 -3.86 -0.51 -12.65
N ALA A 115 -2.54 -0.42 -12.57
CA ALA A 115 -1.78 0.80 -12.86
C ALA A 115 -0.50 0.48 -13.64
N THR A 116 -0.08 1.43 -14.48
CA THR A 116 1.21 1.42 -15.15
C THR A 116 2.06 2.59 -14.69
N ASP A 117 3.36 2.48 -14.86
CA ASP A 117 4.26 3.61 -14.67
C ASP A 117 4.26 4.56 -15.88
N GLN A 118 5.06 5.63 -15.83
CA GLN A 118 5.22 6.59 -16.93
C GLN A 118 5.83 6.01 -18.21
N HIS A 119 6.41 4.81 -18.16
CA HIS A 119 6.98 4.10 -19.31
C HIS A 119 6.03 3.01 -19.84
N GLY A 120 4.81 2.94 -19.32
CA GLY A 120 3.81 1.92 -19.69
C GLY A 120 4.07 0.54 -19.08
N ARG A 121 4.97 0.43 -18.10
CA ARG A 121 5.30 -0.85 -17.43
C ARG A 121 4.24 -1.17 -16.37
N PRO A 122 3.80 -2.44 -16.23
CA PRO A 122 2.87 -2.82 -15.16
C PRO A 122 3.44 -2.49 -13.78
N ALA A 123 2.70 -1.69 -13.01
CA ALA A 123 3.18 -1.11 -11.76
C ALA A 123 2.37 -1.57 -10.54
N LEU A 124 1.07 -1.80 -10.74
CA LEU A 124 0.18 -2.46 -9.78
C LEU A 124 -0.68 -3.46 -10.54
N LEU A 125 -0.71 -4.71 -10.07
CA LEU A 125 -1.50 -5.78 -10.67
C LEU A 125 -2.37 -6.44 -9.61
N ARG A 126 -3.50 -7.02 -10.01
CA ARG A 126 -4.32 -7.86 -9.13
C ARG A 126 -4.70 -9.17 -9.80
N ARG A 127 -4.71 -10.25 -9.02
CA ARG A 127 -5.18 -11.58 -9.43
C ARG A 127 -6.26 -12.01 -8.45
N ARG A 128 -7.37 -12.54 -8.99
CA ARG A 128 -8.40 -13.18 -8.16
C ARG A 128 -7.84 -14.47 -7.58
N ALA A 129 -8.01 -14.69 -6.28
CA ALA A 129 -7.70 -15.96 -5.62
C ALA A 129 -8.91 -16.36 -4.78
N GLY A 130 -9.62 -17.41 -5.20
CA GLY A 130 -10.90 -17.80 -4.58
C GLY A 130 -11.86 -16.60 -4.42
N ALA A 131 -12.25 -16.33 -3.18
CA ALA A 131 -13.16 -15.22 -2.85
C ALA A 131 -12.46 -13.85 -2.72
N GLY A 132 -11.13 -13.81 -2.63
CA GLY A 132 -10.34 -12.59 -2.38
C GLY A 132 -9.39 -12.22 -3.51
N TRP A 133 -8.36 -11.43 -3.16
CA TRP A 133 -7.43 -10.84 -4.12
C TRP A 133 -5.98 -10.93 -3.65
N LEU A 134 -5.08 -11.22 -4.60
CA LEU A 134 -3.65 -10.97 -4.47
C LEU A 134 -3.31 -9.74 -5.30
N VAL A 135 -2.67 -8.76 -4.69
CA VAL A 135 -2.28 -7.49 -5.30
C VAL A 135 -0.77 -7.37 -5.25
N LEU A 136 -0.14 -7.14 -6.41
CA LEU A 136 1.30 -7.00 -6.55
C LEU A 136 1.65 -5.57 -6.97
N GLY A 137 2.40 -4.85 -6.13
CA GLY A 137 3.14 -3.65 -6.51
C GLY A 137 4.52 -4.04 -7.05
N THR A 138 4.89 -3.61 -8.24
CA THR A 138 6.21 -3.96 -8.83
C THR A 138 7.32 -2.97 -8.47
N TYR A 139 6.98 -1.89 -7.77
CA TYR A 139 7.92 -0.89 -7.29
C TYR A 139 7.98 -0.92 -5.76
N PRO A 140 9.19 -0.78 -5.16
CA PRO A 140 9.38 -0.76 -3.71
C PRO A 140 9.04 0.63 -3.12
N ILE A 141 7.83 1.16 -3.38
CA ILE A 141 7.45 2.54 -3.03
C ILE A 141 7.58 2.83 -1.53
N GLU A 142 7.32 1.84 -0.68
CA GLU A 142 7.42 1.99 0.76
C GLU A 142 8.88 2.06 1.22
N HIS A 143 9.76 1.26 0.60
CA HIS A 143 11.19 1.33 0.85
C HIS A 143 11.79 2.64 0.35
N MET A 144 11.33 3.15 -0.80
CA MET A 144 11.73 4.47 -1.29
C MET A 144 11.32 5.57 -0.31
N ALA A 145 10.08 5.55 0.16
CA ALA A 145 9.61 6.49 1.18
C ALA A 145 10.42 6.39 2.48
N ALA A 146 10.67 5.17 2.97
CA ALA A 146 11.45 4.93 4.20
C ALA A 146 12.89 5.46 4.14
N LEU A 147 13.48 5.53 2.94
CA LEU A 147 14.83 6.07 2.73
C LEU A 147 14.85 7.56 2.37
N THR A 148 13.70 8.22 2.30
CA THR A 148 13.59 9.65 1.97
C THR A 148 13.37 10.47 3.24
N PRO A 149 14.31 11.35 3.64
CA PRO A 149 14.14 12.22 4.79
C PRO A 149 12.94 13.15 4.61
N ARG A 150 12.12 13.30 5.66
CA ARG A 150 10.95 14.20 5.69
C ARG A 150 9.97 13.97 4.52
N VAL A 151 9.81 12.72 4.10
CA VAL A 151 8.98 12.38 2.93
C VAL A 151 7.49 12.64 3.15
N ASN A 152 7.01 12.59 4.40
CA ASN A 152 5.60 12.69 4.69
C ASN A 152 5.10 14.15 4.62
N PRO A 153 3.89 14.39 4.09
CA PRO A 153 3.01 13.40 3.46
C PRO A 153 3.44 13.05 2.04
N GLU A 154 3.42 11.76 1.69
CA GLU A 154 3.60 11.25 0.33
C GLU A 154 2.49 10.23 -0.03
N PRO A 155 2.21 9.97 -1.32
CA PRO A 155 0.97 9.30 -1.74
C PRO A 155 0.76 7.82 -1.35
N THR A 156 1.70 7.12 -0.71
CA THR A 156 1.55 5.68 -0.38
C THR A 156 0.29 5.40 0.45
N TYR A 157 -0.12 6.33 1.34
CA TYR A 157 -1.35 6.19 2.11
C TYR A 157 -2.60 6.02 1.22
N ARG A 158 -2.61 6.60 0.00
CA ARG A 158 -3.73 6.45 -0.94
C ARG A 158 -3.84 5.03 -1.47
N VAL A 159 -2.71 4.34 -1.67
CA VAL A 159 -2.70 2.93 -2.07
C VAL A 159 -3.25 2.05 -0.94
N TYR A 160 -2.85 2.32 0.31
CA TYR A 160 -3.37 1.60 1.47
C TYR A 160 -4.84 1.87 1.75
N ASP A 161 -5.29 3.12 1.58
CA ASP A 161 -6.70 3.46 1.67
C ASP A 161 -7.53 2.72 0.62
N ALA A 162 -7.07 2.70 -0.63
CA ALA A 162 -7.70 1.94 -1.71
C ALA A 162 -7.75 0.42 -1.43
N LEU A 163 -6.67 -0.15 -0.88
CA LEU A 163 -6.64 -1.56 -0.46
C LEU A 163 -7.62 -1.84 0.69
N ALA A 164 -7.77 -0.92 1.64
CA ALA A 164 -8.73 -1.04 2.73
C ALA A 164 -10.18 -1.00 2.21
N VAL A 165 -10.47 -0.12 1.23
CA VAL A 165 -11.77 -0.09 0.54
C VAL A 165 -12.01 -1.39 -0.23
N LEU A 166 -11.03 -1.87 -1.01
CA LEU A 166 -11.13 -3.12 -1.77
C LEU A 166 -11.38 -4.33 -0.86
N ALA A 167 -10.77 -4.34 0.32
CA ALA A 167 -10.93 -5.40 1.32
C ALA A 167 -12.24 -5.29 2.13
N GLY A 168 -12.93 -4.16 2.04
CA GLY A 168 -14.12 -3.85 2.85
C GLY A 168 -13.81 -3.67 4.34
N VAL A 169 -12.61 -3.18 4.69
CA VAL A 169 -12.23 -2.94 6.10
C VAL A 169 -13.19 -1.93 6.72
N ASP A 170 -13.79 -2.29 7.86
CA ASP A 170 -14.66 -1.39 8.61
C ASP A 170 -13.84 -0.29 9.27
N ARG A 171 -14.04 0.95 8.82
CA ARG A 171 -13.38 2.16 9.32
C ARG A 171 -14.45 3.21 9.60
N PRO A 172 -15.12 3.16 10.76
CA PRO A 172 -16.28 3.98 11.04
C PRO A 172 -15.95 5.47 11.12
N VAL A 173 -14.68 5.82 11.37
CA VAL A 173 -14.20 7.20 11.31
C VAL A 173 -12.93 7.25 10.46
N THR A 174 -12.93 8.11 9.45
CA THR A 174 -11.75 8.39 8.59
C THR A 174 -11.57 9.89 8.41
N VAL A 175 -10.35 10.31 8.08
CA VAL A 175 -10.01 11.70 7.76
C VAL A 175 -9.19 11.70 6.48
N ASP A 176 -9.54 12.57 5.53
CA ASP A 176 -8.87 12.64 4.22
C ASP A 176 -7.49 13.30 4.29
N ASP A 177 -7.25 14.14 5.30
CA ASP A 177 -5.95 14.79 5.52
C ASP A 177 -4.94 13.77 6.08
N PRO A 178 -3.87 13.41 5.33
CA PRO A 178 -2.92 12.38 5.72
C PRO A 178 -2.06 12.77 6.93
N ARG A 179 -2.14 14.03 7.38
CA ARG A 179 -1.46 14.49 8.60
C ARG A 179 -2.25 14.13 9.85
N VAL A 180 -3.44 13.54 9.73
CA VAL A 180 -4.25 13.09 10.87
C VAL A 180 -4.35 11.58 10.87
N SER A 181 -3.82 10.95 11.91
CA SER A 181 -4.03 9.53 12.17
C SER A 181 -5.31 9.35 13.00
N VAL A 182 -6.12 8.35 12.64
CA VAL A 182 -7.37 8.02 13.32
C VAL A 182 -7.34 6.58 13.78
N ASP A 183 -7.68 6.34 15.04
CA ASP A 183 -7.92 4.99 15.56
C ASP A 183 -9.14 4.97 16.50
N LEU A 184 -9.71 3.80 16.70
CA LEU A 184 -10.91 3.58 17.49
C LEU A 184 -10.61 2.77 18.75
N LEU A 185 -10.91 3.35 19.91
CA LEU A 185 -10.97 2.62 21.16
C LEU A 185 -12.41 2.18 21.44
N VAL A 186 -12.60 0.87 21.65
CA VAL A 186 -13.88 0.28 22.06
C VAL A 186 -13.75 -0.16 23.52
N HIS A 187 -14.53 0.45 24.40
CA HIS A 187 -14.64 0.04 25.79
C HIS A 187 -15.42 -1.27 25.95
N GLU A 188 -15.23 -1.96 27.08
CA GLU A 188 -15.94 -3.20 27.42
C GLU A 188 -17.46 -3.05 27.42
N ASP A 189 -17.98 -1.86 27.75
CA ASP A 189 -19.41 -1.52 27.72
C ASP A 189 -19.94 -1.25 26.30
N GLY A 190 -19.08 -1.35 25.28
CA GLY A 190 -19.38 -1.09 23.88
C GLY A 190 -19.33 0.39 23.48
N THR A 191 -18.98 1.31 24.39
CA THR A 191 -18.77 2.72 24.06
C THR A 191 -17.54 2.87 23.17
N ARG A 192 -17.65 3.72 22.14
CA ARG A 192 -16.62 3.91 21.12
C ARG A 192 -16.08 5.34 21.16
N HIS A 193 -14.76 5.48 21.13
CA HIS A 193 -14.07 6.76 21.04
C HIS A 193 -13.10 6.75 19.86
N ALA A 194 -13.21 7.75 18.98
CA ALA A 194 -12.21 7.99 17.95
C ALA A 194 -11.12 8.92 18.49
N PHE A 195 -9.88 8.51 18.30
CA PHE A 195 -8.69 9.29 18.61
C PHE A 195 -8.17 9.88 17.31
N LEU A 196 -8.18 11.21 17.21
CA LEU A 196 -7.64 11.94 16.08
C LEU A 196 -6.34 12.60 16.50
N VAL A 197 -5.21 12.15 15.94
CA VAL A 197 -3.85 12.60 16.28
C VAL A 197 -3.27 13.38 15.11
N SER A 198 -2.90 14.64 15.34
CA SER A 198 -2.26 15.50 14.34
C SER A 198 -0.75 15.28 14.30
N GLN A 199 -0.19 15.25 13.08
CA GLN A 199 1.24 15.29 12.79
C GLN A 199 1.67 16.66 12.25
N SER A 200 0.83 17.69 12.41
CA SER A 200 1.08 19.05 11.91
C SER A 200 1.61 19.98 13.01
N GLU A 201 2.50 20.90 12.60
CA GLU A 201 2.99 22.03 13.41
C GLU A 201 1.94 23.12 13.64
N GLU A 202 0.86 23.10 12.86
CA GLU A 202 -0.22 24.07 12.92
C GLU A 202 -1.52 23.39 13.37
N PRO A 203 -2.48 24.14 13.94
CA PRO A 203 -3.81 23.62 14.21
C PRO A 203 -4.48 23.15 12.91
N LEU A 204 -5.06 21.95 12.93
CA LEU A 204 -5.82 21.41 11.80
C LEU A 204 -7.30 21.35 12.15
N THR A 205 -8.15 21.86 11.27
CA THR A 205 -9.60 21.63 11.34
C THR A 205 -9.99 20.67 10.24
N VAL A 206 -10.43 19.48 10.62
CA VAL A 206 -10.84 18.42 9.70
C VAL A 206 -12.31 18.09 9.90
N LYS A 207 -12.97 17.59 8.86
CA LYS A 207 -14.31 17.00 8.95
C LYS A 207 -14.20 15.49 8.78
N PRO A 208 -14.12 14.71 9.87
CA PRO A 208 -14.01 13.26 9.76
C PRO A 208 -15.28 12.66 9.16
N ALA A 209 -15.13 11.71 8.24
CA ALA A 209 -16.26 10.90 7.81
C ALA A 209 -16.75 10.06 9.00
N GLY A 210 -18.07 9.90 9.14
CA GLY A 210 -18.68 9.20 10.27
C GLY A 210 -18.92 10.06 11.52
N LEU A 211 -18.57 11.35 11.50
CA LEU A 211 -18.91 12.33 12.53
C LEU A 211 -19.69 13.51 11.92
N ASP A 212 -20.54 14.13 12.73
CA ASP A 212 -21.39 15.23 12.27
C ASP A 212 -20.64 16.57 12.20
N GLU A 213 -19.70 16.79 13.11
CA GLU A 213 -19.03 18.07 13.33
C GLU A 213 -17.55 18.04 12.90
N ALA A 214 -17.05 19.22 12.52
CA ALA A 214 -15.63 19.42 12.30
C ALA A 214 -14.87 19.41 13.64
N VAL A 215 -13.66 18.88 13.62
CA VAL A 215 -12.80 18.75 14.80
C VAL A 215 -11.53 19.57 14.58
N THR A 216 -11.29 20.54 15.46
CA THR A 216 -10.02 21.27 15.49
C THR A 216 -9.04 20.58 16.44
N ILE A 217 -7.94 20.07 15.86
CA ILE A 217 -6.85 19.37 16.53
C ILE A 217 -5.68 20.36 16.70
N PRO A 218 -5.10 20.50 17.90
CA PRO A 218 -3.96 21.40 18.10
C PRO A 218 -2.70 20.83 17.42
N PRO A 219 -1.65 21.66 17.24
CA PRO A 219 -0.35 21.22 16.75
C PRO A 219 0.15 19.99 17.52
N TYR A 220 0.54 18.94 16.79
CA TYR A 220 1.01 17.66 17.36
C TYR A 220 0.09 17.08 18.45
N GLY A 221 -1.19 17.45 18.41
CA GLY A 221 -2.14 17.20 19.47
C GLY A 221 -3.09 16.05 19.18
N VAL A 222 -3.94 15.78 20.16
CA VAL A 222 -5.00 14.77 20.07
C VAL A 222 -6.37 15.37 20.37
N ARG A 223 -7.39 14.86 19.68
CA ARG A 223 -8.80 15.03 20.02
C ARG A 223 -9.44 13.66 20.15
N VAL A 224 -10.19 13.49 21.22
CA VAL A 224 -10.97 12.28 21.47
C VAL A 224 -12.43 12.64 21.38
N VAL A 225 -13.15 11.93 20.52
CA VAL A 225 -14.57 12.18 20.25
C VAL A 225 -15.34 10.89 20.41
N LYS A 226 -16.51 10.98 21.03
CA LYS A 226 -17.40 9.83 21.17
C LYS A 226 -18.05 9.55 19.81
N VAL A 227 -18.07 8.29 19.40
CA VAL A 227 -18.67 7.85 18.13
C VAL A 227 -20.08 7.33 18.42
N SER A 228 -21.09 7.94 17.80
CA SER A 228 -22.47 7.44 17.79
C SER A 228 -22.54 6.09 17.09
N ARG A 229 -23.48 5.23 17.50
CA ARG A 229 -23.71 3.94 16.84
C ARG A 229 -24.18 4.10 15.40
#